data_AF-A0A2E0F7L6-F1
#
_entry.id   AF-A0A2E0F7L6-F1
#
_cell.length_a   1.000
_cell.length_b   1.000
_cell.length_c   1.000
_cell.angle_alpha   90.00
_cell.angle_beta   90.00
_cell.angle_gamma   90.00
#
_symmetry.space_group_name_H-M   'P 1'
#
loop_
_entity.id
_entity.type
_entity.pdbx_description
1 polymer ?
#
loop_
_entity_poly.entity_id
_entity_poly.type
_entity_poly.pdbx_seq_one_letter_code
_entity_poly.pdbx_strand_id
1 'polypeptide(L)'
;MKVSPFSIVAIYLIKFYKFFVSPILGNNCRYYPTCSTYSIEAFKSYGFIKGFLLTSKRVLSCHPFGGFGYQPLIQKKILIKKLSVTEIQKARKTELYHNLNLKYSKYNEDFLNSTIHLGLFVDALLISGLTLIEIKKKEIRIFSN
;
A
#
# COMPACT_ATOMS: atom_id res chain seq x y z
N MET A 1 11.00 5.49 -14.35
CA MET A 1 10.14 6.34 -15.19
C MET A 1 10.73 7.74 -15.26
N LYS A 2 10.97 8.28 -16.46
CA LYS A 2 11.43 9.67 -16.62
C LYS A 2 10.23 10.59 -16.47
N VAL A 3 10.13 11.30 -15.34
CA VAL A 3 9.15 12.38 -15.18
C VAL A 3 9.52 13.51 -16.14
N SER A 4 8.55 13.99 -16.93
CA SER A 4 8.80 15.11 -17.84
C SER A 4 9.10 16.38 -17.03
N PRO A 5 9.93 17.30 -17.55
CA PRO A 5 10.23 18.57 -16.86
C PRO A 5 8.94 19.35 -16.54
N PHE A 6 7.95 19.31 -17.42
CA PHE A 6 6.64 19.92 -17.20
C PHE A 6 5.87 19.28 -16.02
N SER A 7 5.91 17.96 -15.87
CA SER A 7 5.33 17.28 -14.69
C SER A 7 5.99 17.75 -13.40
N ILE A 8 7.31 17.96 -13.41
CA ILE A 8 8.04 18.43 -12.23
C ILE A 8 7.55 19.82 -11.82
N VAL A 9 7.47 20.75 -12.77
CA VAL A 9 6.95 22.11 -12.51
C VAL A 9 5.53 22.05 -11.94
N ALA A 10 4.63 21.27 -12.55
CA ALA A 10 3.26 21.10 -12.06
C ALA A 10 3.23 20.53 -10.62
N ILE A 11 4.04 19.52 -10.32
CA ILE A 11 4.14 18.93 -8.98
C ILE A 11 4.60 19.98 -7.95
N TYR A 12 5.59 20.81 -8.30
CA TYR A 12 6.06 21.87 -7.41
C TYR A 12 4.98 22.92 -7.13
N LEU A 13 4.23 23.35 -8.15
CA LEU A 13 3.10 24.26 -7.98
C LEU A 13 2.03 23.67 -7.07
N ILE A 14 1.70 22.39 -7.23
CA ILE A 14 0.70 21.71 -6.38
C ILE A 14 1.21 21.56 -4.95
N LYS A 15 2.50 21.28 -4.75
CA LYS A 15 3.12 21.24 -3.41
C LYS A 15 3.11 22.62 -2.74
N PHE A 16 3.40 23.67 -3.48
CA PHE A 16 3.32 25.05 -3.00
C PHE A 16 1.89 25.38 -2.56
N TYR A 17 0.89 25.10 -3.40
CA TYR A 17 -0.52 25.21 -3.03
C TYR A 17 -0.86 24.42 -1.77
N LYS A 18 -0.39 23.16 -1.65
CA LYS A 18 -0.64 22.30 -0.49
C LYS A 18 -0.05 22.87 0.81
N PHE A 19 1.10 23.52 0.75
CA PHE A 19 1.79 24.03 1.94
C PHE A 19 1.30 25.42 2.36
N PHE A 20 1.05 26.31 1.39
CA PHE A 20 0.73 27.71 1.68
C PHE A 20 -0.77 28.01 1.64
N VAL A 21 -1.54 27.38 0.75
CA VAL A 21 -2.95 27.70 0.53
C VAL A 21 -3.88 26.72 1.24
N SER A 22 -3.58 25.42 1.19
CA SER A 22 -4.43 24.39 1.80
C SER A 22 -4.70 24.56 3.30
N PRO A 23 -3.74 25.00 4.14
CA PRO A 23 -4.02 25.21 5.58
C PRO A 23 -5.05 26.31 5.83
N ILE A 24 -5.11 27.31 4.95
CA ILE A 24 -6.02 28.45 5.06
C ILE A 24 -7.44 28.07 4.61
N LEU A 25 -7.55 27.22 3.59
CA LEU A 25 -8.85 26.80 3.03
C LEU A 25 -9.50 25.64 3.81
N GLY A 26 -8.74 24.89 4.62
CA GLY A 26 -9.23 23.71 5.33
C GLY A 26 -9.39 22.46 4.46
N ASN A 27 -9.89 21.37 5.06
CA ASN A 27 -10.06 20.08 4.39
C ASN A 27 -11.42 19.96 3.66
N ASN A 28 -11.58 20.69 2.56
CA ASN A 28 -12.82 20.66 1.76
C ASN A 28 -12.86 19.55 0.70
N CYS A 29 -11.79 18.75 0.58
CA CYS A 29 -11.75 17.70 -0.41
C CYS A 29 -12.62 16.52 0.02
N ARG A 30 -13.60 16.15 -0.81
CA ARG A 30 -14.55 15.05 -0.53
C ARG A 30 -14.00 13.66 -0.84
N TYR A 31 -12.81 13.60 -1.43
CA TYR A 31 -12.18 12.36 -1.84
C TYR A 31 -10.91 12.07 -1.04
N TYR A 32 -10.63 10.78 -0.87
CA TYR A 32 -9.37 10.28 -0.31
C TYR A 32 -8.66 9.38 -1.33
N PRO A 33 -7.36 9.56 -1.62
CA PRO A 33 -6.53 10.70 -1.25
C PRO A 33 -7.05 12.02 -1.84
N THR A 34 -6.65 13.14 -1.24
CA THR A 34 -7.10 14.49 -1.61
C THR A 34 -6.76 14.84 -3.06
N CYS A 35 -7.48 15.78 -3.68
CA CYS A 35 -7.25 16.21 -5.07
C CYS A 35 -5.79 16.58 -5.34
N SER A 36 -5.13 17.31 -4.43
CA SER A 36 -3.71 17.67 -4.58
C SER A 36 -2.78 16.45 -4.53
N THR A 37 -3.04 15.51 -3.62
CA THR A 37 -2.24 14.27 -3.50
C THR A 37 -2.44 13.36 -4.72
N TYR A 38 -3.69 13.19 -5.16
CA TYR A 38 -4.04 12.50 -6.41
C TYR A 38 -3.34 13.13 -7.62
N SER A 39 -3.35 14.46 -7.71
CA SER A 39 -2.73 15.17 -8.85
C SER A 39 -1.24 14.93 -8.93
N ILE A 40 -0.54 15.00 -7.78
CA ILE A 40 0.90 14.71 -7.72
C ILE A 40 1.20 13.29 -8.18
N GLU A 41 0.41 12.31 -7.73
CA GLU A 41 0.54 10.91 -8.14
C GLU A 41 0.24 10.71 -9.64
N ALA A 42 -0.76 11.42 -10.19
CA ALA A 42 -1.09 11.39 -11.61
C ALA A 42 0.06 11.90 -12.48
N PHE A 43 0.65 13.05 -12.13
CA PHE A 43 1.77 13.64 -12.86
C PHE A 43 3.05 12.78 -12.78
N LYS A 44 3.28 12.12 -11.64
CA LYS A 44 4.40 11.17 -11.47
C LYS A 44 4.21 9.90 -12.31
N SER A 45 2.98 9.40 -12.40
CA SER A 45 2.69 8.07 -12.95
C SER A 45 2.42 8.09 -14.45
N TYR A 46 1.76 9.14 -14.96
CA TYR A 46 1.27 9.20 -16.34
C TYR A 46 1.88 10.34 -17.17
N GLY A 47 2.75 11.16 -16.59
CA GLY A 47 3.34 12.34 -17.26
C GLY A 47 2.37 13.54 -17.33
N PHE A 48 2.78 14.61 -18.01
CA PHE A 48 2.04 15.88 -17.96
C PHE A 48 0.65 15.82 -18.58
N ILE A 49 0.52 15.32 -19.82
CA ILE A 49 -0.75 15.34 -20.56
C ILE A 49 -1.81 14.47 -19.86
N LYS A 50 -1.50 13.19 -19.64
CA LYS A 50 -2.43 12.27 -18.96
C LYS A 50 -2.64 12.65 -17.50
N GLY A 51 -1.59 13.08 -16.81
CA GLY A 51 -1.68 13.55 -15.43
C GLY A 51 -2.59 14.76 -15.29
N PHE A 52 -2.53 15.70 -16.23
CA PHE A 52 -3.40 16.87 -16.28
C PHE A 52 -4.86 16.49 -16.53
N LEU A 53 -5.14 15.62 -17.51
CA LEU A 53 -6.51 15.15 -17.77
C LEU A 53 -7.14 14.44 -16.56
N LEU A 54 -6.39 13.56 -15.89
CA LEU A 54 -6.85 12.88 -14.66
C LEU A 54 -7.07 13.87 -13.52
N THR A 55 -6.15 14.81 -13.34
CA THR A 55 -6.23 15.87 -12.32
C THR A 55 -7.46 16.75 -12.54
N SER A 56 -7.67 17.26 -13.76
CA SER A 56 -8.81 18.12 -14.09
C SER A 56 -10.13 17.39 -13.87
N LYS A 57 -10.25 16.14 -14.34
CA LYS A 57 -11.45 15.33 -14.07
C LYS A 57 -11.73 15.18 -12.57
N ARG A 58 -10.68 14.96 -11.77
CA ARG A 58 -10.78 14.80 -10.32
C ARG A 58 -11.24 16.07 -9.62
N VAL A 59 -10.64 17.22 -9.96
CA VAL A 59 -11.00 18.52 -9.39
C VAL A 59 -12.43 18.90 -9.77
N LEU A 60 -12.80 18.72 -11.05
CA LEU A 60 -14.16 18.99 -11.53
C LEU A 60 -15.22 18.10 -10.88
N SER A 61 -14.85 16.89 -10.44
CA SER A 61 -15.77 16.00 -9.71
C SER A 61 -15.83 16.31 -8.21
N CYS A 62 -14.95 17.16 -7.68
CA CYS A 62 -14.81 17.45 -6.25
C CYS A 62 -15.65 18.68 -5.86
N HIS A 63 -16.98 18.54 -5.88
CA HIS A 63 -17.94 19.55 -5.43
C HIS A 63 -19.10 18.88 -4.65
N PRO A 64 -19.98 19.64 -3.96
CA PRO A 64 -21.06 19.08 -3.14
C PRO A 64 -22.07 18.17 -3.87
N PHE A 65 -22.27 18.40 -5.17
CA PHE A 65 -23.11 17.55 -6.03
C PHE A 65 -22.30 16.51 -6.83
N GLY A 66 -20.98 16.48 -6.64
CA GLY A 66 -20.09 15.50 -7.24
C GLY A 66 -19.94 14.27 -6.35
N GLY A 67 -18.95 13.43 -6.67
CA GLY A 67 -18.68 12.22 -5.90
C GLY A 67 -17.88 12.47 -4.62
N PHE A 68 -17.70 11.39 -3.86
CA PHE A 68 -16.93 11.37 -2.62
C PHE A 68 -16.33 9.96 -2.37
N GLY A 69 -15.42 9.85 -1.40
CA GLY A 69 -14.90 8.56 -0.93
C GLY A 69 -13.49 8.18 -1.40
N TYR A 70 -13.13 6.91 -1.22
CA TYR A 70 -11.78 6.40 -1.49
C TYR A 70 -11.59 6.06 -2.97
N GLN A 71 -10.66 6.75 -3.62
CA GLN A 71 -10.34 6.55 -5.04
C GLN A 71 -8.84 6.81 -5.27
N PRO A 72 -7.97 5.85 -4.93
CA PRO A 72 -6.54 5.92 -5.20
C PRO A 72 -6.27 5.76 -6.71
N LEU A 73 -5.17 6.36 -7.19
CA LEU A 73 -4.72 6.15 -8.57
C LEU A 73 -4.01 4.82 -8.72
N ILE A 74 -3.00 4.58 -7.89
CA ILE A 74 -2.28 3.32 -7.87
C ILE A 74 -2.88 2.44 -6.79
N GLN A 75 -3.37 1.28 -7.19
CA GLN A 75 -3.77 0.24 -6.27
C GLN A 75 -2.57 -0.69 -6.07
N LYS A 76 -2.08 -0.78 -4.84
CA LYS A 76 -1.06 -1.76 -4.49
C LYS A 76 -1.68 -3.16 -4.54
N LYS A 77 -1.04 -4.08 -5.25
CA LYS A 77 -1.52 -5.46 -5.36
C LYS A 77 -1.09 -6.24 -4.13
N ILE A 78 -2.04 -6.48 -3.22
CA ILE A 78 -1.81 -7.30 -2.02
C ILE A 78 -2.13 -8.76 -2.36
N LEU A 79 -1.21 -9.66 -2.04
CA LEU A 79 -1.36 -11.09 -2.26
C LEU A 79 -0.90 -11.85 -1.02
N ILE A 80 -1.68 -12.85 -0.61
CA ILE A 80 -1.28 -13.82 0.41
C ILE A 80 -1.04 -15.14 -0.30
N LYS A 81 0.15 -15.70 -0.12
CA LYS A 81 0.52 -16.99 -0.72
C LYS A 81 1.04 -17.94 0.36
N LYS A 82 0.69 -19.23 0.23
CA LYS A 82 1.33 -20.28 1.02
C LYS A 82 2.78 -20.44 0.55
N LEU A 83 3.68 -20.57 1.52
CA LEU A 83 5.11 -20.78 1.29
C LEU A 83 5.52 -22.12 1.90
N SER A 84 6.52 -22.76 1.33
CA SER A 84 7.20 -23.89 1.96
C SER A 84 8.09 -23.43 3.11
N VAL A 85 8.42 -24.36 4.01
CA VAL A 85 9.33 -24.13 5.14
C VAL A 85 10.67 -23.56 4.67
N THR A 86 11.20 -24.10 3.57
CA THR A 86 12.49 -23.65 3.02
C THR A 86 12.42 -22.23 2.46
N GLU A 87 11.32 -21.88 1.79
CA GLU A 87 11.12 -20.53 1.24
C GLU A 87 10.97 -19.49 2.34
N ILE A 88 10.19 -19.78 3.39
CA ILE A 88 9.98 -18.82 4.48
C ILE A 88 11.26 -18.60 5.30
N GLN A 89 12.04 -19.65 5.56
CA GLN A 89 13.32 -19.53 6.28
C GLN A 89 14.34 -18.74 5.46
N LYS A 90 14.40 -18.98 4.15
CA LYS A 90 15.25 -18.19 3.25
C LYS A 90 14.83 -16.73 3.26
N ALA A 91 13.54 -16.45 3.03
CA ALA A 91 12.99 -15.10 3.04
C ALA A 91 13.22 -14.35 4.36
N ARG A 92 13.05 -15.02 5.51
CA ARG A 92 13.36 -14.44 6.81
C ARG A 92 14.81 -14.01 6.91
N LYS A 93 15.73 -14.88 6.48
CA LYS A 93 17.17 -14.59 6.53
C LYS A 93 17.58 -13.46 5.58
N THR A 94 17.06 -13.44 4.35
CA THR A 94 17.57 -12.56 3.29
C THR A 94 16.78 -11.26 3.14
N GLU A 95 15.49 -11.27 3.42
CA GLU A 95 14.60 -10.13 3.15
C GLU A 95 14.09 -9.52 4.45
N LEU A 96 13.44 -10.31 5.31
CA LEU A 96 12.71 -9.77 6.47
C LEU A 96 13.64 -9.37 7.63
N TYR A 97 14.65 -10.19 7.92
CA TYR A 97 15.53 -10.05 9.09
C TYR A 97 16.99 -9.82 8.70
N HIS A 98 17.23 -9.24 7.53
CA HIS A 98 18.58 -9.03 6.98
C HIS A 98 19.54 -8.28 7.92
N ASN A 99 19.02 -7.46 8.85
CA ASN A 99 19.79 -6.72 9.86
C ASN A 99 19.75 -7.34 11.27
N LEU A 100 19.18 -8.54 11.43
CA LEU A 100 19.07 -9.22 12.71
C LEU A 100 19.90 -10.51 12.72
N ASN A 101 20.14 -11.03 13.92
CA ASN A 101 20.85 -12.29 14.09
C ASN A 101 20.10 -13.46 13.42
N LEU A 102 20.84 -14.37 12.80
CA LEU A 102 20.30 -15.56 12.11
C LEU A 102 19.36 -16.40 12.97
N LYS A 103 19.50 -16.40 14.30
CA LYS A 103 18.59 -17.11 15.21
C LYS A 103 17.11 -16.73 15.02
N TYR A 104 16.81 -15.50 14.60
CA TYR A 104 15.44 -15.05 14.37
C TYR A 104 14.84 -15.59 13.07
N SER A 105 15.66 -16.15 12.16
CA SER A 105 15.17 -16.67 10.87
C SER A 105 14.60 -18.09 10.94
N LYS A 106 14.85 -18.81 12.05
CA LYS A 106 14.41 -20.19 12.27
C LYS A 106 13.56 -20.27 13.52
N TYR A 107 12.38 -20.85 13.39
CA TYR A 107 11.47 -21.10 14.50
C TYR A 107 11.30 -22.61 14.69
N ASN A 108 11.13 -23.05 15.93
CA ASN A 108 10.97 -24.47 16.23
C ASN A 108 9.65 -25.01 15.64
N GLU A 109 8.64 -24.15 15.59
CA GLU A 109 7.31 -24.44 15.08
C GLU A 109 7.33 -24.76 13.58
N ASP A 110 8.29 -24.22 12.80
CA ASP A 110 8.33 -24.38 11.34
C ASP A 110 8.45 -25.85 10.87
N PHE A 111 8.86 -26.76 11.76
CA PHE A 111 9.01 -28.18 11.46
C PHE A 111 7.80 -29.03 11.89
N LEU A 112 6.78 -28.41 12.48
CA LEU A 112 5.57 -29.11 12.87
C LEU A 112 4.71 -29.36 11.63
N ASN A 113 4.22 -30.60 11.47
CA ASN A 113 3.31 -30.96 10.37
C ASN A 113 1.99 -30.18 10.39
N SER A 114 1.63 -29.57 11.52
CA SER A 114 0.46 -28.72 11.68
C SER A 114 0.73 -27.25 11.31
N THR A 115 1.93 -26.88 10.85
CA THR A 115 2.20 -25.48 10.49
C THR A 115 1.88 -25.13 9.05
N ILE A 116 1.38 -23.91 8.88
CA ILE A 116 1.12 -23.28 7.60
C ILE A 116 1.90 -21.98 7.57
N HIS A 117 2.77 -21.83 6.57
CA HIS A 117 3.49 -20.58 6.34
C HIS A 117 2.79 -19.76 5.26
N LEU A 118 2.49 -18.50 5.58
CA LEU A 118 1.90 -17.54 4.68
C LEU A 118 2.84 -16.35 4.48
N GLY A 119 3.04 -15.95 3.24
CA GLY A 119 3.74 -14.73 2.88
C GLY A 119 2.75 -13.64 2.45
N LEU A 120 2.89 -12.45 3.02
CA LEU A 120 2.19 -11.24 2.60
C LEU A 120 3.05 -10.49 1.59
N PHE A 121 2.58 -10.45 0.35
CA PHE A 121 3.23 -9.75 -0.75
C PHE A 121 2.48 -8.47 -1.08
N VAL A 122 3.22 -7.39 -1.31
CA VAL A 122 2.70 -6.12 -1.82
C VAL A 122 3.50 -5.75 -3.06
N ASP A 123 2.83 -5.63 -4.20
CA ASP A 123 3.47 -5.38 -5.50
C ASP A 123 4.59 -6.40 -5.81
N ALA A 124 4.33 -7.68 -5.48
CA ALA A 124 5.25 -8.81 -5.58
C ALA A 124 6.47 -8.79 -4.64
N LEU A 125 6.64 -7.76 -3.81
CA LEU A 125 7.62 -7.73 -2.74
C LEU A 125 7.06 -8.44 -1.50
N LEU A 126 7.80 -9.38 -0.92
CA LEU A 126 7.43 -9.98 0.36
C LEU A 126 7.68 -8.97 1.48
N ILE A 127 6.62 -8.60 2.19
CA ILE A 127 6.68 -7.62 3.29
C ILE A 127 6.66 -8.31 4.65
N SER A 128 5.93 -9.41 4.77
CA SER A 128 5.78 -10.11 6.04
C SER A 128 5.57 -11.60 5.84
N GLY A 129 6.00 -12.38 6.83
CA GLY A 129 5.85 -13.83 6.89
C GLY A 129 5.15 -14.24 8.17
N LEU A 130 4.09 -15.05 8.05
CA LEU A 130 3.29 -15.56 9.16
C LEU A 130 3.42 -17.09 9.23
N THR A 131 3.75 -17.62 10.41
CA THR A 131 3.62 -19.05 10.70
C THR A 131 2.36 -19.25 11.53
N LEU A 132 1.40 -19.99 11.00
CA LEU A 132 0.18 -20.39 11.71
C LEU A 132 0.31 -21.84 12.14
N ILE A 133 -0.13 -22.16 13.36
CA ILE A 133 -0.27 -23.53 13.84
C ILE A 133 -1.74 -23.91 13.69
N GLU A 134 -2.02 -24.93 12.87
CA GLU A 134 -3.34 -25.49 12.72
C GLU A 134 -3.70 -26.29 13.97
N ILE A 135 -4.63 -25.74 14.76
CA ILE A 135 -5.20 -26.43 15.92
C ILE A 135 -6.30 -27.34 15.40
N LYS A 136 -6.12 -28.66 15.53
CA LYS A 136 -7.21 -29.62 15.28
C LYS A 136 -8.38 -29.26 16.18
N LYS A 137 -9.48 -28.85 15.55
CA LYS A 137 -10.71 -28.34 16.16
C LYS A 137 -11.21 -29.27 17.27
N LYS A 138 -10.97 -28.91 18.53
CA LYS A 138 -11.98 -29.11 19.58
C LYS A 138 -12.75 -27.81 19.61
N GLU A 139 -14.01 -27.86 19.17
CA GLU A 139 -14.96 -26.75 19.00
C GLU A 139 -14.59 -25.46 19.75
N ILE A 140 -14.03 -24.50 19.03
CA ILE A 140 -13.99 -23.11 19.50
C ILE A 140 -15.42 -22.60 19.33
N ARG A 141 -16.22 -22.70 20.40
CA ARG A 141 -17.41 -21.87 20.56
C ARG A 141 -16.91 -20.44 20.61
N ILE A 142 -17.01 -19.74 19.49
CA ILE A 142 -16.79 -18.30 19.45
C ILE A 142 -17.87 -17.71 20.34
N PHE A 143 -17.47 -17.20 21.51
CA PHE A 143 -18.32 -16.38 22.34
C PHE A 143 -18.60 -15.09 21.56
N SER A 144 -19.68 -15.12 20.79
CA SER A 144 -20.39 -13.92 20.38
C SER A 144 -21.11 -13.39 21.62
N ASN A 145 -20.61 -12.28 22.18
CA ASN A 145 -21.38 -11.40 23.06
C ASN A 145 -21.93 -10.25 22.21
#